data_AF-A0A661JI15-F1
#
_entry.id   AF-A0A661JI15-F1
#
_cell.length_a   1.000
_cell.length_b   1.000
_cell.length_c   1.000
_cell.angle_alpha   90.00
_cell.angle_beta   90.00
_cell.angle_gamma   90.00
#
_symmetry.space_group_name_H-M   'P 1'
#
loop_
_entity.id
_entity.type
_entity.pdbx_description
1 polymer ?
#
loop_
_entity_poly.entity_id
_entity_poly.type
_entity_poly.pdbx_seq_one_letter_code
_entity_poly.pdbx_strand_id
1 'polypeptide(L)'
;MFYPLICALLFNMTYLLKSNNSERSKFPEMLFHQCVGEVWNYFSNFGYLGGELNYGYYGMSWPVGLPCNNYYLWQGYFAVGAKVAGDYYVTTARYNLREWYPSDDSPDSIIWGGLSDLTILVHWDDFLDNPYNQSGRHLGIKCLVRSLSWNAEPYNDFIIYEVGVTYDSSLCDIPGHGEAIDSVFIGFCYDCDVSGADISQPNIDDLVDFDGWVNGEWQQ
;
A
#
# COMPACT_ATOMS: atom_id res chain seq x y z
N MET A 1 -30.02 -1.35 -0.52
CA MET A 1 -29.34 -0.76 -1.69
C MET A 1 -27.87 -0.92 -1.38
N PHE A 2 -27.19 -1.87 -2.03
CA PHE A 2 -25.76 -2.11 -1.82
C PHE A 2 -25.01 -1.07 -2.65
N TYR A 3 -24.23 -0.21 -2.01
CA TYR A 3 -23.25 0.61 -2.71
C TYR A 3 -21.96 -0.22 -2.82
N PRO A 4 -21.33 -0.31 -4.00
CA PRO A 4 -20.03 -0.96 -4.11
C PRO A 4 -19.01 -0.16 -3.28
N LEU A 5 -18.09 -0.85 -2.60
CA LEU A 5 -16.93 -0.23 -1.98
C LEU A 5 -16.12 0.47 -3.10
N ILE A 6 -16.07 1.80 -3.11
CA ILE A 6 -15.30 2.55 -4.11
C ILE A 6 -13.98 2.96 -3.48
N CYS A 7 -12.91 2.22 -3.75
CA CYS A 7 -11.57 2.74 -3.49
C CYS A 7 -11.24 3.83 -4.55
N ALA A 8 -11.37 5.09 -4.16
CA ALA A 8 -11.07 6.23 -5.06
C ALA A 8 -9.58 6.58 -4.99
N LEU A 9 -8.89 6.50 -6.13
CA LEU A 9 -7.48 6.84 -6.26
C LEU A 9 -7.33 8.20 -6.94
N LEU A 10 -6.67 9.14 -6.27
CA LEU A 10 -6.30 10.43 -6.84
C LEU A 10 -4.78 10.48 -7.03
N PHE A 11 -4.33 10.55 -8.29
CA PHE A 11 -2.91 10.69 -8.62
C PHE A 11 -2.55 12.17 -8.78
N ASN A 12 -1.60 12.65 -7.96
CA ASN A 12 -0.95 13.94 -8.18
C ASN A 12 0.57 13.74 -8.25
N MET A 13 1.12 13.60 -9.45
CA MET A 13 2.56 13.53 -9.65
C MET A 13 3.17 14.91 -9.44
N THR A 14 3.76 15.12 -8.26
CA THR A 14 4.59 16.30 -7.98
C THR A 14 6.06 15.88 -8.00
N TYR A 15 6.82 16.42 -8.98
CA TYR A 15 8.28 16.29 -9.02
C TYR A 15 8.89 17.11 -7.87
N LEU A 16 9.47 16.45 -6.87
CA LEU A 16 10.25 17.08 -5.81
C LEU A 16 11.73 16.75 -6.02
N LEU A 17 12.56 17.79 -6.13
CA LEU A 17 14.00 17.71 -6.36
C LEU A 17 14.78 17.65 -5.04
N LYS A 18 15.70 16.68 -4.95
CA LYS A 18 16.81 16.47 -4.00
C LYS A 18 16.52 16.60 -2.50
N SER A 19 16.57 15.46 -1.80
CA SER A 19 16.77 15.42 -0.34
C SER A 19 18.27 15.45 0.00
N ASN A 20 18.65 16.18 1.05
CA ASN A 20 20.04 16.21 1.55
C ASN A 20 20.31 14.99 2.44
N ASN A 21 21.45 14.32 2.22
CA ASN A 21 21.88 13.14 2.96
C ASN A 21 22.52 13.51 4.32
N SER A 22 22.00 12.95 5.41
CA SER A 22 22.67 12.82 6.71
C SER A 22 22.74 11.33 7.08
N GLU A 23 23.80 10.91 7.78
CA GLU A 23 24.02 9.52 8.20
C GLU A 23 22.76 8.90 8.84
N ARG A 24 22.22 7.83 8.24
CA ARG A 24 20.95 7.18 8.60
C ARG A 24 21.00 6.56 9.99
N SER A 25 20.21 7.07 10.93
CA SER A 25 19.81 6.30 12.10
C SER A 25 18.61 5.43 11.71
N LYS A 26 18.69 4.11 11.88
CA LYS A 26 17.61 3.15 11.55
C LYS A 26 16.24 3.65 12.02
N PHE A 27 15.43 4.17 11.11
CA PHE A 27 14.04 4.48 11.43
C PHE A 27 13.27 3.17 11.59
N PRO A 28 12.44 3.03 12.65
CA PRO A 28 11.71 1.80 12.88
C PRO A 28 10.61 1.61 11.84
N GLU A 29 10.41 0.36 11.46
CA GLU A 29 9.22 -0.06 10.74
C GLU A 29 7.98 0.16 11.62
N MET A 30 6.97 0.80 11.05
CA MET A 30 5.74 1.16 11.75
C MET A 30 4.50 0.78 10.96
N LEU A 31 3.48 0.43 11.73
CA LEU A 31 2.14 0.12 11.26
C LEU A 31 1.19 1.19 11.82
N PHE A 32 0.37 1.72 10.94
CA PHE A 32 -0.60 2.77 11.23
C PHE A 32 -2.00 2.22 10.94
N HIS A 33 -2.88 2.27 11.93
CA HIS A 33 -4.26 1.82 11.78
C HIS A 33 -5.16 2.97 11.37
N GLN A 34 -5.85 2.81 10.24
CA GLN A 34 -6.86 3.73 9.72
C GLN A 34 -8.23 3.28 10.20
N CYS A 35 -8.59 3.68 11.42
CA CYS A 35 -9.83 3.27 12.08
C CYS A 35 -10.86 4.41 12.15
N VAL A 36 -11.13 5.06 11.02
CA VAL A 36 -12.08 6.18 10.92
C VAL A 36 -13.01 5.94 9.73
N GLY A 37 -14.30 6.30 9.88
CA GLY A 37 -15.31 5.99 8.88
C GLY A 37 -15.81 4.55 8.97
N GLU A 38 -16.36 4.07 7.87
CA GLU A 38 -16.96 2.73 7.76
C GLU A 38 -16.00 1.66 7.26
N VAL A 39 -14.89 2.05 6.61
CA VAL A 39 -13.86 1.13 6.11
C VAL A 39 -12.58 1.31 6.90
N TRP A 40 -12.11 0.24 7.55
CA TRP A 40 -10.83 0.27 8.25
C TRP A 40 -9.72 -0.42 7.47
N ASN A 41 -8.53 0.14 7.51
CA ASN A 41 -7.34 -0.45 6.89
C ASN A 41 -6.13 -0.28 7.81
N TYR A 42 -5.02 -0.96 7.51
CA TYR A 42 -3.72 -0.56 8.02
C TYR A 42 -2.82 -0.12 6.88
N PHE A 43 -1.83 0.66 7.27
CA PHE A 43 -0.87 1.28 6.38
C PHE A 43 0.50 1.22 7.04
N SER A 44 1.58 1.13 6.28
CA SER A 44 2.93 1.00 6.84
C SER A 44 3.90 1.99 6.21
N ASN A 45 5.01 2.29 6.86
CA ASN A 45 6.12 3.03 6.26
C ASN A 45 7.08 2.14 5.46
N PHE A 46 6.60 1.00 4.94
CA PHE A 46 7.38 0.07 4.11
C PHE A 46 6.51 -0.65 3.05
N GLY A 47 5.46 0.02 2.56
CA GLY A 47 4.74 -0.39 1.36
C GLY A 47 3.65 -1.45 1.52
N TYR A 48 3.23 -1.78 2.75
CA TYR A 48 1.98 -2.52 3.01
C TYR A 48 0.77 -1.62 3.20
N LEU A 49 -0.36 -2.07 2.63
CA LEU A 49 -1.61 -1.32 2.43
C LEU A 49 -2.85 -2.14 2.84
N GLY A 50 -2.81 -2.82 3.97
CA GLY A 50 -3.91 -3.65 4.47
C GLY A 50 -3.54 -5.11 4.62
N GLY A 51 -4.34 -5.85 5.38
CA GLY A 51 -4.15 -7.29 5.55
C GLY A 51 -4.97 -7.91 6.68
N GLU A 52 -4.63 -9.14 7.03
CA GLU A 52 -5.50 -10.02 7.80
C GLU A 52 -5.60 -9.70 9.31
N LEU A 53 -6.84 -9.67 9.82
CA LEU A 53 -7.15 -9.34 11.21
C LEU A 53 -6.59 -10.31 12.24
N ASN A 54 -6.43 -11.59 11.91
CA ASN A 54 -5.90 -12.57 12.86
C ASN A 54 -4.46 -12.27 13.26
N TYR A 55 -3.74 -11.49 12.46
CA TYR A 55 -2.42 -10.95 12.78
C TYR A 55 -2.45 -9.54 13.39
N GLY A 56 -3.65 -9.03 13.72
CA GLY A 56 -3.87 -7.71 14.28
C GLY A 56 -3.94 -6.60 13.23
N TYR A 57 -4.16 -6.94 11.96
CA TYR A 57 -4.12 -6.01 10.84
C TYR A 57 -5.51 -5.78 10.23
N TYR A 58 -5.87 -4.54 9.92
CA TYR A 58 -7.14 -4.27 9.22
C TYR A 58 -6.91 -4.30 7.70
N GLY A 59 -7.76 -5.01 6.96
CA GLY A 59 -7.62 -5.20 5.51
C GLY A 59 -8.92 -4.91 4.80
N MET A 60 -9.13 -3.62 4.47
CA MET A 60 -10.41 -3.12 3.94
C MET A 60 -11.62 -3.59 4.77
N SER A 61 -11.47 -3.66 6.08
CA SER A 61 -12.48 -4.16 7.01
C SER A 61 -13.78 -3.37 6.93
N TRP A 62 -14.90 -4.04 6.63
CA TRP A 62 -16.22 -3.43 6.50
C TRP A 62 -17.37 -4.45 6.69
N PRO A 63 -18.46 -4.11 7.42
CA PRO A 63 -18.64 -2.88 8.19
C PRO A 63 -17.86 -2.96 9.52
N VAL A 64 -17.36 -1.81 9.96
CA VAL A 64 -16.47 -1.72 11.13
C VAL A 64 -17.22 -1.80 12.46
N GLY A 65 -16.53 -2.22 13.52
CA GLY A 65 -17.07 -2.23 14.89
C GLY A 65 -18.04 -3.37 15.22
N LEU A 66 -18.24 -4.33 14.31
CA LEU A 66 -19.00 -5.55 14.59
C LEU A 66 -18.13 -6.62 15.29
N PRO A 67 -18.75 -7.51 16.11
CA PRO A 67 -18.05 -8.62 16.76
C PRO A 67 -17.37 -9.58 15.78
N CYS A 68 -17.92 -9.70 14.56
CA CYS A 68 -17.27 -10.31 13.41
C CYS A 68 -16.80 -9.17 12.50
N ASN A 69 -15.50 -8.89 12.52
CA ASN A 69 -14.92 -7.92 11.60
C ASN A 69 -14.66 -8.64 10.27
N ASN A 70 -15.46 -8.31 9.26
CA ASN A 70 -15.30 -8.84 7.92
C ASN A 70 -14.15 -8.09 7.21
N TYR A 71 -13.03 -8.75 6.97
CA TYR A 71 -11.93 -8.23 6.14
C TYR A 71 -12.05 -8.77 4.71
N TYR A 72 -11.57 -7.99 3.74
CA TYR A 72 -11.61 -8.33 2.32
C TYR A 72 -10.22 -8.31 1.69
N LEU A 73 -9.17 -8.17 2.51
CA LEU A 73 -7.79 -8.30 2.09
C LEU A 73 -7.03 -9.21 3.04
N TRP A 74 -6.41 -10.25 2.49
CA TRP A 74 -5.37 -11.00 3.17
C TRP A 74 -4.13 -10.11 3.34
N GLN A 75 -3.73 -9.43 2.26
CA GLN A 75 -2.66 -8.44 2.29
C GLN A 75 -2.68 -7.51 1.07
N GLY A 76 -2.33 -6.23 1.30
CA GLY A 76 -2.16 -5.22 0.26
C GLY A 76 -0.73 -4.71 0.18
N TYR A 77 -0.28 -4.43 -1.04
CA TYR A 77 1.10 -4.10 -1.36
C TYR A 77 1.21 -2.93 -2.33
N PHE A 78 2.22 -2.10 -2.14
CA PHE A 78 2.63 -1.07 -3.09
C PHE A 78 3.85 -1.52 -3.90
N ALA A 79 3.81 -1.28 -5.21
CA ALA A 79 4.89 -1.60 -6.13
C ALA A 79 5.23 -0.38 -6.99
N VAL A 80 6.52 -0.13 -7.19
CA VAL A 80 7.01 0.80 -8.19
C VAL A 80 7.90 0.03 -9.17
N GLY A 81 7.47 0.02 -10.42
CA GLY A 81 8.29 -0.42 -11.54
C GLY A 81 9.00 0.76 -12.18
N ALA A 82 10.24 0.58 -12.60
CA ALA A 82 10.95 1.56 -13.41
C ALA A 82 11.73 0.89 -14.53
N LYS A 83 11.91 1.63 -15.62
CA LYS A 83 12.80 1.21 -16.70
C LYS A 83 14.14 1.93 -16.57
N VAL A 84 15.21 1.15 -16.36
CA VAL A 84 16.56 1.63 -16.12
C VAL A 84 17.49 0.93 -17.12
N ALA A 85 18.29 1.72 -17.85
CA ALA A 85 19.23 1.21 -18.86
C ALA A 85 18.61 0.28 -19.94
N GLY A 86 17.29 0.36 -20.16
CA GLY A 86 16.58 -0.50 -21.11
C GLY A 86 15.86 -1.70 -20.49
N ASP A 87 16.19 -2.05 -19.25
CA ASP A 87 15.60 -3.18 -18.52
C ASP A 87 14.55 -2.72 -17.50
N TYR A 88 13.65 -3.62 -17.14
CA TYR A 88 12.56 -3.36 -16.19
C TYR A 88 12.92 -3.90 -14.80
N TYR A 89 12.74 -3.04 -13.81
CA TYR A 89 12.97 -3.34 -12.40
C TYR A 89 11.72 -2.97 -11.62
N VAL A 90 11.47 -3.69 -10.54
CA VAL A 90 10.36 -3.43 -9.63
C VAL A 90 10.91 -3.50 -8.21
N THR A 91 10.47 -2.57 -7.37
CA THR A 91 10.56 -2.68 -5.92
C THR A 91 9.16 -2.79 -5.36
N THR A 92 8.96 -3.75 -4.46
CA THR A 92 7.67 -4.00 -3.81
C THR A 92 7.84 -4.56 -2.41
N ALA A 93 6.76 -4.63 -1.65
CA ALA A 93 6.71 -5.47 -0.47
C ALA A 93 5.66 -6.56 -0.72
N ARG A 94 5.99 -7.84 -0.50
CA ARG A 94 5.12 -8.99 -0.73
C ARG A 94 5.33 -10.04 0.37
N TYR A 95 4.27 -10.36 1.11
CA TYR A 95 4.28 -11.33 2.21
C TYR A 95 5.38 -11.11 3.28
N ASN A 96 6.46 -11.88 3.21
CA ASN A 96 7.63 -11.80 4.07
C ASN A 96 8.88 -11.28 3.33
N LEU A 97 8.74 -10.94 2.05
CA LEU A 97 9.77 -10.36 1.21
C LEU A 97 9.44 -8.89 1.01
N ARG A 98 10.23 -8.02 1.61
CA ARG A 98 10.08 -6.57 1.44
C ARG A 98 11.31 -6.05 0.74
N GLU A 99 11.11 -5.13 -0.20
CA GLU A 99 12.17 -4.40 -0.89
C GLU A 99 12.10 -2.90 -0.57
N TRP A 100 11.08 -2.47 0.18
CA TRP A 100 10.97 -1.11 0.71
C TRP A 100 11.60 -0.99 2.10
N TYR A 101 12.18 0.18 2.37
CA TYR A 101 12.70 0.57 3.66
C TYR A 101 12.10 1.90 4.13
N PRO A 102 11.83 2.11 5.44
CA PRO A 102 11.42 3.42 5.94
C PRO A 102 12.46 4.50 5.61
N SER A 103 11.99 5.65 5.11
CA SER A 103 12.88 6.78 4.82
C SER A 103 13.21 7.58 6.08
N ASP A 104 14.45 8.07 6.25
CA ASP A 104 14.81 8.80 7.48
C ASP A 104 14.21 10.19 7.58
N ASP A 105 13.82 10.77 6.46
CA ASP A 105 13.08 12.03 6.43
C ASP A 105 11.57 11.80 6.46
N SER A 106 11.12 10.57 6.74
CA SER A 106 9.70 10.28 6.87
C SER A 106 9.13 11.08 8.04
N PRO A 107 8.07 11.87 7.81
CA PRO A 107 7.39 12.57 8.90
C PRO A 107 6.63 11.60 9.81
N ASP A 108 6.37 10.36 9.37
CA ASP A 108 5.61 9.31 10.07
C ASP A 108 4.52 9.86 10.99
N SER A 109 3.66 10.69 10.40
CA SER A 109 2.76 11.58 11.13
C SER A 109 1.33 11.11 11.02
N ILE A 110 0.66 11.00 12.16
CA ILE A 110 -0.79 10.90 12.26
C ILE A 110 -1.34 12.29 12.56
N ILE A 111 -2.16 12.80 11.65
CA ILE A 111 -2.76 14.14 11.75
C ILE A 111 -4.28 13.97 11.83
N TRP A 112 -4.87 14.57 12.87
CA TRP A 112 -6.31 14.58 13.09
C TRP A 112 -6.89 15.93 12.68
N GLY A 113 -7.90 15.91 11.80
CA GLY A 113 -8.54 17.09 11.23
C GLY A 113 -7.70 17.80 10.15
N GLY A 114 -8.36 18.58 9.30
CA GLY A 114 -7.74 19.29 8.18
C GLY A 114 -8.38 18.92 6.85
N LEU A 115 -7.58 18.38 5.92
CA LEU A 115 -8.06 17.91 4.61
C LEU A 115 -8.98 16.67 4.74
N SER A 116 -8.71 15.83 5.74
CA SER A 116 -9.51 14.68 6.14
C SER A 116 -9.65 14.62 7.66
N ASP A 117 -10.52 13.73 8.18
CA ASP A 117 -10.63 13.53 9.62
C ASP A 117 -9.39 12.82 10.19
N LEU A 118 -8.85 11.87 9.43
CA LEU A 118 -7.57 11.21 9.69
C LEU A 118 -6.68 11.28 8.46
N THR A 119 -5.49 11.85 8.62
CA THR A 119 -4.42 11.85 7.62
C THR A 119 -3.21 11.10 8.17
N ILE A 120 -2.60 10.22 7.37
CA ILE A 120 -1.33 9.57 7.70
C ILE A 120 -0.30 9.92 6.62
N LEU A 121 0.88 10.37 7.04
CA LEU A 121 2.01 10.70 6.16
C LEU A 121 3.18 9.77 6.44
N VAL A 122 3.66 9.07 5.42
CA VAL A 122 4.87 8.24 5.52
C VAL A 122 5.70 8.35 4.25
N HIS A 123 7.01 8.18 4.38
CA HIS A 123 7.93 7.99 3.28
C HIS A 123 8.63 6.65 3.39
N TRP A 124 8.82 5.98 2.26
CA TRP A 124 9.65 4.78 2.15
C TRP A 124 10.48 4.85 0.89
N ASP A 125 11.63 4.18 0.88
CA ASP A 125 12.55 4.20 -0.24
C ASP A 125 13.20 2.85 -0.52
N ASP A 126 13.78 2.81 -1.72
CA ASP A 126 14.69 1.79 -2.19
C ASP A 126 16.02 2.45 -2.60
N PHE A 127 16.72 2.97 -1.60
CA PHE A 127 18.03 3.62 -1.75
C PHE A 127 19.19 2.65 -1.46
N LEU A 128 20.43 3.05 -1.80
CA LEU A 128 21.65 2.23 -1.68
C LEU A 128 21.90 1.55 -0.34
N ASP A 129 21.39 2.12 0.75
CA ASP A 129 21.57 1.63 2.11
C ASP A 129 20.37 0.85 2.64
N ASN A 130 19.36 0.62 1.79
CA ASN A 130 18.26 -0.30 2.06
C ASN A 130 18.80 -1.72 2.25
N PRO A 131 18.72 -2.31 3.44
CA PRO A 131 19.31 -3.63 3.71
C PRO A 131 18.52 -4.79 3.08
N TYR A 132 17.35 -4.52 2.51
CA TYR A 132 16.50 -5.55 1.93
C TYR A 132 16.78 -5.84 0.46
N ASN A 133 17.51 -4.95 -0.22
CA ASN A 133 17.97 -5.18 -1.57
C ASN A 133 19.46 -5.50 -1.60
N GLN A 134 19.84 -6.25 -2.63
CA GLN A 134 21.25 -6.59 -2.87
C GLN A 134 21.92 -5.45 -3.63
N SER A 135 23.24 -5.32 -3.49
CA SER A 135 23.99 -4.37 -4.32
C SER A 135 23.76 -4.66 -5.82
N GLY A 136 23.53 -3.59 -6.58
CA GLY A 136 23.14 -3.61 -7.99
C GLY A 136 21.64 -3.70 -8.23
N ARG A 137 20.80 -3.55 -7.19
CA ARG A 137 19.35 -3.70 -7.24
C ARG A 137 18.56 -2.54 -6.62
N HIS A 138 19.23 -1.51 -6.09
CA HIS A 138 18.56 -0.35 -5.51
C HIS A 138 18.12 0.60 -6.61
N LEU A 139 16.83 0.91 -6.65
CA LEU A 139 16.25 1.75 -7.70
C LEU A 139 16.53 3.24 -7.52
N GLY A 140 16.99 3.68 -6.35
CA GLY A 140 17.14 5.10 -6.03
C GLY A 140 15.81 5.83 -5.98
N ILE A 141 14.72 5.12 -5.65
CA ILE A 141 13.36 5.66 -5.63
C ILE A 141 12.89 5.86 -4.20
N LYS A 142 12.21 6.98 -3.94
CA LYS A 142 11.45 7.24 -2.72
C LYS A 142 9.99 7.50 -3.05
N CYS A 143 9.10 6.98 -2.22
CA CYS A 143 7.68 7.24 -2.25
C CYS A 143 7.30 8.13 -1.07
N LEU A 144 6.53 9.19 -1.33
CA LEU A 144 5.92 10.05 -0.33
C LEU A 144 4.43 9.77 -0.38
N VAL A 145 3.88 9.18 0.67
CA VAL A 145 2.50 8.71 0.66
C VAL A 145 1.70 9.39 1.75
N ARG A 146 0.57 9.96 1.33
CA ARG A 146 -0.45 10.51 2.22
C ARG A 146 -1.70 9.66 2.11
N SER A 147 -2.17 9.12 3.22
CA SER A 147 -3.46 8.44 3.29
C SER A 147 -4.51 9.30 3.98
N LEU A 148 -5.72 9.34 3.44
CA LEU A 148 -6.82 10.22 3.87
C LEU A 148 -8.09 9.40 4.11
N SER A 149 -8.74 9.61 5.26
CA SER A 149 -10.00 8.96 5.64
C SER A 149 -10.93 9.96 6.35
N TRP A 150 -12.25 9.82 6.14
CA TRP A 150 -13.29 10.67 6.74
C TRP A 150 -14.25 9.83 7.59
N ASN A 151 -14.88 10.45 8.58
CA ASN A 151 -15.81 9.80 9.49
C ASN A 151 -17.28 10.01 9.11
N ALA A 152 -17.55 10.87 8.13
CA ALA A 152 -18.90 11.26 7.74
C ALA A 152 -19.13 11.10 6.24
N GLU A 153 -20.39 10.78 5.91
CA GLU A 153 -20.91 10.78 4.55
C GLU A 153 -20.63 12.11 3.84
N PRO A 154 -20.33 12.10 2.52
CA PRO A 154 -20.33 10.93 1.63
C PRO A 154 -18.93 10.29 1.46
N TYR A 155 -18.00 10.48 2.40
CA TYR A 155 -16.59 10.11 2.23
C TYR A 155 -16.09 9.10 3.28
N ASN A 156 -16.99 8.53 4.08
CA ASN A 156 -16.73 7.57 5.14
C ASN A 156 -16.53 6.13 4.65
N ASP A 157 -16.85 5.82 3.41
CA ASP A 157 -16.82 4.46 2.85
C ASP A 157 -15.60 4.19 1.94
N PHE A 158 -14.59 5.07 1.96
CA PHE A 158 -13.35 4.88 1.22
C PHE A 158 -12.11 5.50 1.88
N ILE A 159 -10.94 5.08 1.38
CA ILE A 159 -9.63 5.62 1.76
C ILE A 159 -8.94 6.12 0.49
N ILE A 160 -8.38 7.33 0.53
CA ILE A 160 -7.59 7.88 -0.57
C ILE A 160 -6.10 7.78 -0.23
N TYR A 161 -5.29 7.35 -1.20
CA TYR A 161 -3.83 7.45 -1.16
C TYR A 161 -3.35 8.48 -2.19
N GLU A 162 -2.70 9.54 -1.74
CA GLU A 162 -1.91 10.42 -2.60
C GLU A 162 -0.46 9.95 -2.57
N VAL A 163 0.12 9.70 -3.75
CA VAL A 163 1.49 9.17 -3.87
C VAL A 163 2.34 10.09 -4.73
N GLY A 164 3.44 10.58 -4.15
CA GLY A 164 4.56 11.18 -4.85
C GLY A 164 5.70 10.18 -4.99
N VAL A 165 6.40 10.19 -6.14
CA VAL A 165 7.57 9.34 -6.39
C VAL A 165 8.73 10.22 -6.83
N THR A 166 9.88 10.05 -6.19
CA THR A 166 11.12 10.77 -6.53
C THR A 166 12.22 9.79 -6.87
N TYR A 167 13.14 10.21 -7.74
CA TYR A 167 14.33 9.45 -8.12
C TYR A 167 15.60 10.26 -7.81
N ASP A 168 16.59 9.61 -7.22
CA ASP A 168 17.94 10.13 -7.01
C ASP A 168 18.96 9.15 -7.61
N SER A 169 19.61 9.56 -8.70
CA SER A 169 20.63 8.78 -9.40
C SER A 169 21.82 8.45 -8.51
N SER A 170 22.13 9.27 -7.51
CA SER A 170 23.23 9.00 -6.57
C SER A 170 22.87 7.93 -5.53
N LEU A 171 21.60 7.55 -5.45
CA LEU A 171 21.06 6.52 -4.55
C LEU A 171 20.58 5.27 -5.31
N CYS A 172 20.86 5.18 -6.61
CA CYS A 172 20.63 4.02 -7.45
C CYS A 172 21.96 3.29 -7.70
N ASP A 173 22.01 1.96 -7.64
CA ASP A 173 23.18 1.18 -8.07
C ASP A 173 22.89 0.20 -9.19
N ILE A 174 21.74 0.30 -9.86
CA ILE A 174 21.44 -0.52 -11.02
C ILE A 174 22.47 -0.26 -12.13
N PRO A 175 23.16 -1.29 -12.65
CA PRO A 175 24.17 -1.12 -13.68
C PRO A 175 23.66 -0.34 -14.89
N GLY A 176 24.39 0.71 -15.28
CA GLY A 176 24.04 1.54 -16.43
C GLY A 176 22.92 2.56 -16.18
N HIS A 177 22.49 2.76 -14.92
CA HIS A 177 21.55 3.83 -14.60
C HIS A 177 22.09 5.20 -15.05
N GLY A 178 21.17 6.09 -15.45
CA GLY A 178 21.48 7.47 -15.79
C GLY A 178 21.03 8.45 -14.71
N GLU A 179 21.13 9.73 -15.02
CA GLU A 179 20.59 10.83 -14.19
C GLU A 179 19.07 10.86 -14.14
N ALA A 180 18.39 10.15 -15.04
CA ALA A 180 16.95 10.02 -15.09
C ALA A 180 16.53 8.57 -15.40
N ILE A 181 15.33 8.22 -14.93
CA ILE A 181 14.64 6.99 -15.29
C ILE A 181 13.72 7.24 -16.50
N ASP A 182 13.69 6.29 -17.44
CA ASP A 182 12.95 6.41 -18.71
C ASP A 182 11.44 6.39 -18.48
N SER A 183 10.99 5.57 -17.52
CA SER A 183 9.57 5.37 -17.22
C SER A 183 9.38 4.90 -15.78
N VAL A 184 8.25 5.28 -15.20
CA VAL A 184 7.78 4.84 -13.88
C VAL A 184 6.39 4.23 -14.03
N PHE A 185 6.18 3.10 -13.37
CA PHE A 185 4.92 2.38 -13.30
C PHE A 185 4.55 2.23 -11.82
N ILE A 186 3.31 2.60 -11.47
CA ILE A 186 2.80 2.46 -10.11
C ILE A 186 1.79 1.31 -10.09
N GLY A 187 1.96 0.40 -9.13
CA GLY A 187 1.08 -0.75 -8.95
C GLY A 187 0.62 -0.88 -7.50
N PHE A 188 -0.65 -1.27 -7.36
CA PHE A 188 -1.21 -1.77 -6.11
C PHE A 188 -1.52 -3.25 -6.35
N CYS A 189 -0.98 -4.11 -5.49
CA CYS A 189 -1.27 -5.53 -5.54
C CYS A 189 -2.08 -5.88 -4.29
N TYR A 190 -3.27 -6.40 -4.49
CA TYR A 190 -4.17 -6.78 -3.41
C TYR A 190 -4.45 -8.28 -3.50
N ASP A 191 -4.12 -8.98 -2.43
CA ASP A 191 -4.57 -10.35 -2.17
C ASP A 191 -5.95 -10.24 -1.55
N CYS A 192 -6.97 -10.09 -2.41
CA CYS A 192 -8.34 -9.84 -1.99
C CYS A 192 -9.03 -11.14 -1.55
N ASP A 193 -9.74 -11.06 -0.43
CA ASP A 193 -10.59 -12.12 0.10
C ASP A 193 -12.07 -11.78 -0.08
N VAL A 194 -12.90 -12.82 -0.20
CA VAL A 194 -14.36 -12.67 -0.31
C VAL A 194 -14.96 -12.17 1.00
N SER A 195 -14.56 -12.77 2.13
CA SER A 195 -15.00 -12.38 3.47
C SER A 195 -14.25 -13.16 4.56
N GLY A 196 -13.71 -12.43 5.54
CA GLY A 196 -13.16 -12.99 6.78
C GLY A 196 -14.17 -13.17 7.93
N ALA A 197 -15.47 -13.25 7.64
CA ALA A 197 -16.52 -13.22 8.68
C ALA A 197 -16.55 -14.47 9.59
N ASP A 198 -16.03 -15.61 9.13
CA ASP A 198 -15.86 -16.80 9.98
C ASP A 198 -14.60 -16.65 10.85
N ILE A 199 -14.79 -16.30 12.12
CA ILE A 199 -13.71 -16.13 13.09
C ILE A 199 -13.11 -17.46 13.61
N SER A 200 -13.67 -18.60 13.25
CA SER A 200 -13.22 -19.92 13.70
C SER A 200 -12.31 -20.62 12.68
N GLN A 201 -12.65 -20.53 11.39
CA GLN A 201 -11.85 -20.98 10.25
C GLN A 201 -12.18 -20.14 9.01
N PRO A 202 -11.64 -18.91 8.87
CA PRO A 202 -11.89 -18.11 7.68
C PRO A 202 -11.14 -18.73 6.51
N ASN A 203 -11.81 -19.53 5.69
CA ASN A 203 -11.22 -20.02 4.44
C ASN A 203 -11.77 -19.23 3.24
N ILE A 204 -10.87 -19.06 2.27
CA ILE A 204 -10.94 -18.24 1.05
C ILE A 204 -12.20 -18.48 0.19
N ASP A 205 -12.86 -19.63 0.39
CA ASP A 205 -13.91 -20.15 -0.49
C ASP A 205 -15.26 -20.34 0.22
N ASP A 206 -15.36 -20.07 1.53
CA ASP A 206 -16.52 -20.47 2.34
C ASP A 206 -17.78 -19.63 2.08
N LEU A 207 -17.61 -18.49 1.40
CA LEU A 207 -18.69 -17.58 0.97
C LEU A 207 -18.69 -17.32 -0.55
N VAL A 208 -18.06 -18.20 -1.33
CA VAL A 208 -18.24 -18.20 -2.79
C VAL A 208 -19.65 -18.68 -3.08
N ASP A 209 -20.58 -17.74 -3.19
CA ASP A 209 -21.91 -18.04 -3.71
C ASP A 209 -21.80 -18.21 -5.23
N PHE A 210 -22.20 -19.37 -5.72
CA PHE A 210 -22.36 -19.61 -7.15
C PHE A 210 -23.64 -18.92 -7.58
N ASP A 211 -23.53 -17.85 -8.37
CA ASP A 211 -24.66 -17.01 -8.82
C ASP A 211 -25.68 -17.74 -9.73
N GLY A 212 -25.47 -19.04 -9.98
CA GLY A 212 -26.32 -19.88 -10.81
C GLY A 212 -25.99 -19.79 -12.29
N TRP A 213 -24.95 -19.07 -12.71
CA TRP A 213 -24.56 -19.01 -14.11
C TRP A 213 -23.82 -20.27 -14.55
N VAL A 214 -24.50 -21.11 -15.34
CA VAL A 214 -23.90 -22.26 -16.05
C VAL A 214 -23.91 -21.98 -17.55
N ASN A 215 -22.82 -22.25 -18.25
CA ASN A 215 -22.73 -22.16 -19.71
C ASN A 215 -23.21 -23.47 -20.37
N GLY A 216 -24.36 -23.97 -19.90
CA GLY A 216 -24.96 -25.23 -20.36
C GLY A 216 -24.27 -26.50 -19.84
N GLU A 217 -23.19 -26.42 -19.04
CA GLU A 217 -22.44 -27.61 -18.61
C GLU A 217 -23.26 -28.55 -17.68
N TRP A 218 -24.37 -28.06 -17.12
CA TRP A 218 -25.19 -28.77 -16.13
C TRP A 218 -26.56 -29.22 -16.69
N GLN A 219 -26.79 -29.06 -18.00
CA GLN A 219 -27.95 -29.63 -18.68
C GLN A 219 -27.65 -31.10 -19.03
N GLN A 220 -27.87 -32.02 -18.07
CA GLN A 220 -27.95 -33.46 -18.34
C GLN A 220 -29.40 -33.90 -18.57
#